data_AF-A0A3B0ITD7-F1
#
_entry.id   AF-A0A3B0ITD7-F1
#
_cell.length_a   1.000
_cell.length_b   1.000
_cell.length_c   1.000
_cell.angle_alpha   90.00
_cell.angle_beta   90.00
_cell.angle_gamma   90.00
#
_symmetry.space_group_name_H-M   'P 1'
#
loop_
_entity.id
_entity.type
_entity.pdbx_description
1 polymer ?
#
loop_
_entity_poly.entity_id
_entity_poly.type
_entity_poly.pdbx_seq_one_letter_code
_entity_poly.pdbx_strand_id
1 'polypeptide(L)'
;MKETGSHVNNGFIASGYAHFGLVGIMIYAVILGFILKILDYVTTRGVSVWFVLCVVVVPLRDALISSDLLTTLLTHGLFVALILLFLSIDSNKIYYKK
;
A
#
# COMPACT_ATOMS: atom_id res chain seq x y z
N MET A 1 -1.68 -31.40 23.16
CA MET A 1 -1.28 -30.64 21.96
C MET A 1 -2.27 -29.49 21.81
N LYS A 2 -1.85 -28.27 22.15
CA LYS A 2 -2.68 -27.08 21.99
C LYS A 2 -2.47 -26.63 20.55
N GLU A 3 -3.50 -26.72 19.72
CA GLU A 3 -3.49 -26.11 18.39
C GLU A 3 -3.38 -24.61 18.59
N THR A 4 -2.15 -24.09 18.58
CA THR A 4 -1.91 -22.66 18.54
C THR A 4 -2.38 -22.23 17.16
N GLY A 5 -3.61 -21.73 17.09
CA GLY A 5 -4.21 -21.16 15.89
C GLY A 5 -3.39 -19.95 15.43
N SER A 6 -2.25 -20.22 14.80
CA SER A 6 -1.53 -19.28 13.97
C SER A 6 -2.46 -18.98 12.81
N HIS A 7 -3.34 -18.01 13.03
CA HIS A 7 -4.18 -17.52 11.97
C HIS A 7 -3.22 -17.00 10.90
N VAL A 8 -3.26 -17.58 9.71
CA VAL A 8 -2.40 -17.26 8.57
C VAL A 8 -2.72 -15.86 7.99
N ASN A 9 -3.64 -15.11 8.60
CA ASN A 9 -3.95 -13.71 8.31
C ASN A 9 -3.02 -12.74 9.07
N ASN A 10 -1.71 -13.00 8.99
CA ASN A 10 -0.72 -12.12 9.61
C ASN A 10 -0.55 -10.88 8.75
N GLY A 11 -1.29 -9.81 9.09
CA GLY A 11 -1.09 -8.48 8.50
C GLY A 11 0.31 -7.93 8.72
N PHE A 12 0.63 -6.80 8.06
CA PHE A 12 1.98 -6.26 7.91
C PHE A 12 2.81 -6.09 9.21
N ILE A 13 2.18 -5.94 10.37
CA ILE A 13 2.83 -5.81 11.69
C ILE A 13 3.38 -7.16 12.16
N ALA A 14 2.59 -8.22 12.02
CA ALA A 14 2.99 -9.56 12.45
C ALA A 14 4.12 -10.11 11.55
N SER A 15 4.06 -9.81 10.26
CA SER A 15 5.11 -10.09 9.28
C SER A 15 6.40 -9.29 9.55
N GLY A 16 6.28 -7.99 9.81
CA GLY A 16 7.41 -7.14 10.20
C GLY A 16 8.10 -7.65 11.46
N TYR A 17 7.32 -8.08 12.46
CA TYR A 17 7.86 -8.69 13.67
C TYR A 17 8.56 -10.03 13.40
N ALA A 18 8.02 -10.87 12.52
CA ALA A 18 8.62 -12.14 12.17
C ALA A 18 9.97 -11.99 11.43
N HIS A 19 10.12 -10.95 10.59
CA HIS A 19 11.34 -10.71 9.83
C HIS A 19 12.48 -10.14 10.70
N PHE A 20 12.21 -9.12 11.52
CA PHE A 20 13.24 -8.36 12.24
C PHE A 20 12.81 -7.88 13.65
N GLY A 21 11.77 -8.48 14.22
CA GLY A 21 11.22 -8.06 15.52
C GLY A 21 10.67 -6.63 15.49
N LEU A 22 10.90 -5.85 16.55
CA LEU A 22 10.44 -4.45 16.65
C LEU A 22 10.97 -3.55 15.52
N VAL A 23 12.19 -3.80 15.04
CA VAL A 23 12.79 -3.02 13.93
C VAL A 23 12.04 -3.28 12.63
N GLY A 24 11.63 -4.53 12.37
CA GLY A 24 10.88 -4.87 11.18
C GLY A 24 9.51 -4.19 11.14
N ILE A 25 8.82 -4.07 12.28
CA ILE A 25 7.57 -3.29 12.39
C ILE A 25 7.80 -1.83 11.99
N MET A 26 8.86 -1.19 12.47
CA MET A 26 9.17 0.21 12.13
C MET A 26 9.46 0.39 10.64
N ILE A 27 10.27 -0.49 10.03
CA ILE A 27 10.57 -0.44 8.60
C ILE A 27 9.27 -0.56 7.78
N TYR A 28 8.44 -1.53 8.14
CA TYR A 28 7.17 -1.80 7.47
C TYR A 28 6.19 -0.62 7.60
N ALA A 29 6.13 0.05 8.75
CA ALA A 29 5.34 1.26 8.93
C ALA A 29 5.85 2.43 8.06
N VAL A 30 7.18 2.61 7.95
CA VAL A 30 7.77 3.63 7.08
C VAL A 30 7.44 3.37 5.61
N ILE A 31 7.53 2.12 5.15
CA ILE A 31 7.17 1.74 3.77
C ILE A 31 5.69 2.02 3.50
N LEU A 32 4.79 1.62 4.40
CA LEU A 32 3.36 1.90 4.27
C LEU A 32 3.10 3.41 4.20
N GLY A 33 3.72 4.21 5.08
CA GLY A 33 3.63 5.66 5.06
C GLY A 33 4.13 6.27 3.75
N PHE A 34 5.21 5.73 3.18
CA PHE A 34 5.73 6.16 1.88
C PHE A 34 4.76 5.87 0.74
N ILE A 35 4.13 4.68 0.73
CA ILE A 35 3.08 4.33 -0.25
C ILE A 35 1.92 5.32 -0.16
N LEU A 36 1.42 5.60 1.06
CA LEU A 36 0.32 6.56 1.26
C LEU A 36 0.69 7.96 0.77
N LYS A 37 1.93 8.40 1.00
CA LYS A 37 2.43 9.68 0.49
C LYS A 37 2.43 9.75 -1.04
N ILE A 38 2.76 8.65 -1.73
CA ILE A 38 2.68 8.59 -3.20
C ILE A 38 1.22 8.74 -3.66
N LEU A 39 0.29 8.05 -3.00
CA LEU A 39 -1.14 8.15 -3.35
C LEU A 39 -1.66 9.58 -3.17
N ASP A 40 -1.32 10.23 -2.06
CA ASP A 40 -1.68 11.62 -1.80
C ASP A 40 -1.11 12.54 -2.90
N TYR A 41 0.17 12.38 -3.23
CA TYR A 41 0.80 13.12 -4.31
C TYR A 41 0.09 12.94 -5.67
N VAL A 42 -0.31 11.72 -6.03
CA VAL A 42 -1.06 11.48 -7.27
C VAL A 42 -2.42 12.19 -7.25
N THR A 43 -3.14 12.14 -6.13
CA THR A 43 -4.45 12.81 -6.01
C THR A 43 -4.34 14.33 -6.09
N THR A 44 -3.27 14.94 -5.56
CA THR A 44 -3.05 16.39 -5.68
C THR A 44 -2.77 16.85 -7.10
N ARG A 45 -2.36 15.95 -8.01
CA ARG A 45 -2.03 16.23 -9.41
C ARG A 45 -3.16 15.96 -10.40
N GLY A 46 -4.42 16.06 -9.95
CA GLY A 46 -5.58 16.07 -10.84
C GLY A 46 -6.21 14.70 -11.10
N VAL A 47 -5.68 13.63 -10.50
CA VAL A 47 -6.33 12.31 -10.51
C VAL A 47 -7.45 12.31 -9.48
N SER A 48 -8.63 11.84 -9.88
CA SER A 48 -9.79 11.74 -8.98
C SER A 48 -9.49 10.76 -7.84
N VAL A 49 -9.75 11.19 -6.60
CA VAL A 49 -9.58 10.36 -5.39
C VAL A 49 -10.33 9.03 -5.50
N TRP A 50 -11.52 9.05 -6.11
CA TRP A 50 -12.33 7.85 -6.33
C TRP A 50 -11.63 6.83 -7.24
N PHE A 51 -10.96 7.29 -8.30
CA PHE A 51 -10.21 6.42 -9.20
C PHE A 51 -9.02 5.79 -8.47
N VAL A 52 -8.28 6.60 -7.69
CA VAL A 52 -7.17 6.11 -6.85
C VAL A 52 -7.64 5.04 -5.88
N LEU A 53 -8.77 5.27 -5.19
CA LEU A 53 -9.34 4.31 -4.25
C LEU A 53 -9.73 2.99 -4.92
N CYS A 54 -10.42 3.02 -6.06
CA CYS A 54 -10.86 1.81 -6.76
C CYS A 54 -9.69 0.88 -7.12
N VAL A 55 -8.56 1.45 -7.53
CA VAL A 55 -7.37 0.68 -7.94
C VAL A 55 -6.60 0.15 -6.72
N VAL A 56 -6.54 0.91 -5.62
CA VAL A 56 -5.65 0.62 -4.49
C VAL A 56 -6.33 -0.14 -3.35
N VAL A 57 -7.66 -0.08 -3.22
CA VAL A 57 -8.36 -0.69 -2.08
C VAL A 57 -8.14 -2.20 -1.97
N VAL A 58 -8.08 -2.89 -3.12
CA VAL A 58 -7.89 -4.35 -3.19
C VAL A 58 -6.49 -4.75 -2.70
N PRO A 59 -5.39 -4.22 -3.25
CA PRO A 59 -4.05 -4.59 -2.76
C PRO A 59 -3.74 -4.01 -1.36
N LEU A 60 -4.29 -2.85 -1.00
CA LEU A 60 -4.05 -2.24 0.32
C LEU A 60 -4.70 -3.04 1.46
N ARG A 61 -5.93 -3.53 1.26
CA ARG A 61 -6.60 -4.37 2.27
C ARG A 61 -5.83 -5.68 2.48
N ASP A 62 -5.31 -6.28 1.41
CA ASP A 62 -4.60 -7.54 1.46
C ASP A 62 -3.26 -7.36 2.22
N ALA A 63 -2.60 -6.22 2.03
CA ALA A 63 -1.37 -5.87 2.76
C ALA A 63 -1.63 -5.63 4.26
N LEU A 64 -2.75 -5.01 4.59
CA LEU A 64 -3.10 -4.70 5.99
C LEU A 64 -3.55 -5.93 6.77
N ILE A 65 -4.28 -6.84 6.13
CA ILE A 65 -5.00 -7.92 6.81
C ILE A 65 -4.25 -9.25 6.70
N SER A 66 -3.62 -9.55 5.57
CA SER A 66 -3.31 -10.95 5.24
C SER A 66 -1.92 -11.21 4.70
N SER A 67 -1.17 -10.18 4.29
CA SER A 67 0.05 -10.38 3.50
C SER A 67 1.25 -9.59 4.00
N ASP A 68 2.43 -10.15 3.73
CA ASP A 68 3.73 -9.48 3.90
C ASP A 68 3.79 -8.27 2.97
N LEU A 69 3.97 -7.07 3.53
CA LEU A 69 3.93 -5.79 2.81
C LEU A 69 4.74 -5.80 1.50
N LEU A 70 5.97 -6.34 1.53
CA LEU A 70 6.84 -6.46 0.36
C LEU A 70 6.30 -7.43 -0.70
N THR A 71 5.68 -8.53 -0.27
CA THR A 71 5.07 -9.48 -1.20
C THR A 71 3.84 -8.88 -1.86
N THR A 72 2.96 -8.21 -1.11
CA THR A 72 1.82 -7.46 -1.68
C THR A 72 2.23 -6.37 -2.66
N LEU A 73 3.38 -5.72 -2.43
CA LEU A 73 3.93 -4.74 -3.36
C LEU A 73 4.21 -5.38 -4.74
N LEU A 74 4.80 -6.57 -4.73
CA LEU A 74 5.33 -7.24 -5.91
C LEU A 74 4.30 -8.17 -6.60
N THR A 75 3.45 -8.87 -5.85
CA THR A 75 2.57 -9.93 -6.36
C THR A 75 1.11 -9.55 -6.44
N HIS A 76 0.60 -8.69 -5.55
CA HIS A 76 -0.80 -8.22 -5.59
C HIS A 76 -1.00 -7.01 -6.51
N GLY A 77 0.01 -6.67 -7.31
CA GLY A 77 -0.10 -5.62 -8.32
C GLY A 77 -0.13 -4.20 -7.75
N LEU A 78 0.16 -3.98 -6.46
CA LEU A 78 0.25 -2.63 -5.89
C LEU A 78 1.28 -1.78 -6.65
N PHE A 79 2.43 -2.37 -7.00
CA PHE A 79 3.44 -1.67 -7.78
C PHE A 79 2.93 -1.26 -9.18
N VAL A 80 2.23 -2.16 -9.87
CA VAL A 80 1.61 -1.89 -11.18
C VAL A 80 0.53 -0.81 -11.05
N ALA A 81 -0.30 -0.88 -10.00
CA ALA A 81 -1.30 0.14 -9.67
C ALA A 81 -0.66 1.52 -9.46
N LEU A 82 0.46 1.60 -8.74
CA LEU A 82 1.20 2.86 -8.56
C LEU A 82 1.74 3.41 -9.88
N ILE A 83 2.25 2.55 -10.78
CA ILE A 83 2.71 2.97 -12.12
C ILE A 83 1.55 3.52 -12.95
N LEU A 84 0.42 2.81 -13.00
CA LEU A 84 -0.76 3.24 -13.75
C LEU A 84 -1.32 4.55 -13.22
N LEU A 85 -1.33 4.72 -11.91
CA LEU A 85 -1.73 5.96 -11.24
C LEU A 85 -0.79 7.12 -11.57
N PHE A 86 0.51 6.87 -11.58
CA PHE A 86 1.50 7.87 -11.96
C PHE A 86 1.36 8.29 -13.43
N LEU A 87 1.10 7.35 -14.34
CA LEU A 87 0.86 7.65 -15.76
C LEU A 87 -0.47 8.40 -15.97
N SER A 88 -1.47 8.12 -15.14
CA SER A 88 -2.79 8.76 -15.20
C SER A 88 -2.78 10.21 -14.68
N ILE A 89 -1.64 10.72 -14.22
CA ILE A 89 -1.50 12.11 -13.80
C ILE A 89 -1.76 13.02 -15.00
N ASP A 90 -2.93 13.65 -15.00
CA ASP A 90 -3.28 14.66 -15.98
C ASP A 90 -2.61 16.00 -15.62
N SER A 91 -1.50 16.28 -16.32
CA SER A 91 -0.77 17.53 -16.15
C SER A 91 -1.61 18.77 -16.53
N ASN A 92 -2.68 18.61 -17.32
CA ASN A 92 -3.50 19.72 -17.77
C ASN A 92 -4.40 20.29 -16.66
N LYS A 93 -4.91 19.44 -15.76
CA LYS A 93 -5.69 19.87 -14.58
C LYS A 93 -4.86 20.57 -13.50
N ILE A 94 -3.54 20.43 -13.51
CA ILE A 94 -2.64 21.13 -12.56
C ILE A 94 -2.72 22.66 -12.76
N TYR A 95 -2.95 23.13 -14.00
CA TYR A 95 -2.98 24.56 -14.33
C TYR A 95 -4.28 25.29 -13.97
N TYR A 96 -5.36 24.56 -13.68
CA TYR A 96 -6.68 25.15 -13.34
C TYR A 96 -6.92 25.29 -11.84
N LYS A 97 -6.05 24.73 -10.99
CA LYS A 97 -6.13 24.82 -9.53
C LYS A 97 -5.05 25.76 -8.99
N LYS A 98 -5.12 27.04 -9.38
CA LYS A 98 -4.34 28.12 -8.78
C LYS A 98 -5.28 29.23 -8.30
#